data_AF-A0A9P8CL63-F1
#
_entry.id   AF-A0A9P8CL63-F1
#
_cell.length_a   1.000
_cell.length_b   1.000
_cell.length_c   1.000
_cell.angle_alpha   90.00
_cell.angle_beta   90.00
_cell.angle_gamma   90.00
#
_symmetry.space_group_name_H-M   'P 1'
#
loop_
_entity.id
_entity.type
_entity.pdbx_description
1 polymer ?
#
loop_
_entity_poly.entity_id
_entity_poly.type
_entity_poly.pdbx_seq_one_letter_code
_entity_poly.pdbx_strand_id
1 'polypeptide(L)'
;MQNPTTWTPIPGVPYAASRNRLSPSEKNCAIDASRLAAITRQYDIGDQFDYFTRTVSFQRNHSLERKSMTIVSQQFLSPNTITFDATKQNDGAIVGGDCFEPLQVEVTASGLPSTVDASDLIFGISTTFERLNESRSEIIGDWEYWLTNGHGVSNGAKLFVTLFEATDIELRLARKLLHGTGIDATVDRSDDRDMPVRYINLVPYLYRQEASRHRKWIVLCDDDTFFPSMHGLVQRLRSFDHSKQLYIGALSEDVGAIERHGSQAFGGAGVFLSSTMAKTIAESISGCTSAEKVDEAGWQGDKLLRNCIYENSETRLVALPDLWQLDFRGDPAGFYEWGHKPLSLHHYRGDGWHTARPAQFSKIAHVCGEDCILQRFQTADNFIISGHSIAYYPRGITFETSQVEQTFEALWDKDGWNFDFVFGPQRPPLKSSGRKISWEIQGSEVRSDGSVWQTYLRRKDHLRWNSVGDRRLGDLDSVIELIWVPWDTTT
;
A
#
# COMPACT_ATOMS: atom_id res chain seq x y z
N MET A 1 16.06 34.54 40.86
CA MET A 1 15.41 34.00 42.07
C MET A 1 13.99 33.60 41.69
N GLN A 2 13.64 32.35 42.03
CA GLN A 2 12.29 31.77 42.18
C GLN A 2 11.35 31.65 40.97
N ASN A 3 11.31 30.43 40.42
CA ASN A 3 10.08 29.63 40.28
C ASN A 3 9.71 29.03 41.68
N PRO A 4 8.53 28.39 41.95
CA PRO A 4 7.46 27.93 41.03
C PRO A 4 5.98 28.00 41.55
N THR A 5 5.04 27.63 40.65
CA THR A 5 3.76 26.87 40.85
C THR A 5 2.72 27.25 41.91
N THR A 6 1.48 27.44 41.47
CA THR A 6 0.27 26.73 41.98
C THR A 6 -0.89 26.84 40.98
N TRP A 7 -1.27 25.72 40.35
CA TRP A 7 -2.58 25.54 39.68
C TRP A 7 -3.45 24.68 40.59
N THR A 8 -4.61 25.18 40.99
CA THR A 8 -5.64 24.47 41.77
C THR A 8 -6.60 23.71 40.85
N PRO A 9 -6.95 22.43 41.14
CA PRO A 9 -7.98 21.70 40.42
C PRO A 9 -9.40 22.02 40.92
N ILE A 10 -10.35 22.00 40.00
CA ILE A 10 -11.80 22.10 40.25
C ILE A 10 -12.32 20.75 40.80
N PRO A 11 -13.26 20.71 41.77
CA PRO A 11 -13.70 19.47 42.40
C PRO A 11 -14.82 18.74 41.63
N GLY A 12 -14.65 17.42 41.49
CA GLY A 12 -15.67 16.42 41.83
C GLY A 12 -16.83 16.16 40.86
N VAL A 13 -16.65 15.20 39.95
CA VAL A 13 -17.72 14.30 39.50
C VAL A 13 -17.30 12.88 39.91
N PRO A 14 -18.13 12.12 40.65
CA PRO A 14 -17.72 10.85 41.25
C PRO A 14 -17.66 9.75 40.19
N TYR A 15 -16.46 9.31 39.83
CA TYR A 15 -16.26 8.01 39.20
C TYR A 15 -16.46 6.93 40.26
N ALA A 16 -17.56 6.20 40.17
CA ALA A 16 -17.78 4.99 40.93
C ALA A 16 -16.71 3.96 40.55
N ALA A 17 -15.79 3.68 41.47
CA ALA A 17 -14.83 2.60 41.35
C ALA A 17 -15.58 1.27 41.46
N SER A 18 -15.92 0.69 40.31
CA SER A 18 -16.22 -0.73 40.18
C SER A 18 -14.93 -1.52 40.43
N ARG A 19 -14.71 -1.92 41.69
CA ARG A 19 -13.76 -2.98 42.04
C ARG A 19 -14.37 -4.32 41.68
N ASN A 20 -14.37 -4.67 40.40
CA ASN A 20 -14.43 -6.07 40.02
C ASN A 20 -13.00 -6.61 40.04
N ARG A 21 -12.72 -7.44 41.04
CA ARG A 21 -11.56 -8.34 41.02
C ARG A 21 -11.69 -9.18 39.75
N LEU A 22 -10.86 -8.90 38.76
CA LEU A 22 -10.67 -9.81 37.63
C LEU A 22 -10.06 -11.08 38.23
N SER A 23 -10.88 -12.12 38.33
CA SER A 23 -10.39 -13.49 38.30
C SER A 23 -9.53 -13.67 37.04
N PRO A 24 -8.58 -14.61 36.99
CA PRO A 24 -7.91 -14.92 35.74
C PRO A 24 -9.00 -15.35 34.76
N SER A 25 -9.36 -14.48 33.82
CA SER A 25 -10.36 -14.79 32.82
C SER A 25 -9.79 -15.93 31.99
N GLU A 26 -10.46 -17.08 31.99
CA GLU A 26 -10.21 -18.12 31.00
C GLU A 26 -10.12 -17.44 29.62
N LYS A 27 -8.97 -17.59 28.94
CA LYS A 27 -8.79 -17.06 27.58
C LYS A 27 -9.90 -17.68 26.71
N ASN A 28 -10.93 -16.90 26.38
CA ASN A 28 -12.03 -17.38 25.55
C ASN A 28 -11.57 -17.41 24.09
N CYS A 29 -11.03 -18.55 23.64
CA CYS A 29 -10.53 -18.76 22.28
C CYS A 29 -11.62 -19.31 21.35
N ALA A 30 -12.88 -19.06 21.67
CA ALA A 30 -14.02 -19.33 20.81
C ALA A 30 -13.87 -18.61 19.47
N ILE A 31 -13.92 -19.33 18.35
CA ILE A 31 -14.09 -18.72 17.04
C ILE A 31 -15.58 -18.50 16.82
N ASP A 32 -15.92 -17.26 16.48
CA ASP A 32 -17.28 -16.84 16.15
C ASP A 32 -17.70 -17.42 14.79
N ALA A 33 -18.64 -18.37 14.78
CA ALA A 33 -19.20 -18.95 13.56
C ALA A 33 -19.76 -17.89 12.59
N SER A 34 -20.29 -16.77 13.11
CA SER A 34 -20.82 -15.70 12.27
C SER A 34 -19.72 -14.98 11.48
N ARG A 35 -18.51 -14.88 12.06
CA ARG A 35 -17.32 -14.37 11.36
C ARG A 35 -16.91 -15.31 10.22
N LEU A 36 -16.90 -16.61 10.48
CA LEU A 36 -16.56 -17.61 9.45
C LEU A 36 -17.57 -17.59 8.29
N ALA A 37 -18.88 -17.50 8.59
CA ALA A 37 -19.91 -17.34 7.56
C ALA A 37 -19.80 -16.00 6.80
N ALA A 38 -19.37 -14.92 7.46
CA ALA A 38 -19.10 -13.65 6.80
C ALA A 38 -17.91 -13.75 5.82
N ILE A 39 -16.82 -14.41 6.22
CA ILE A 39 -15.65 -14.68 5.38
C ILE A 39 -16.06 -15.49 4.13
N THR A 40 -16.86 -16.55 4.29
CA THR A 40 -17.38 -17.35 3.17
C THR A 40 -18.12 -16.49 2.15
N ARG A 41 -19.04 -15.64 2.62
CA ARG A 41 -19.82 -14.75 1.74
C ARG A 41 -18.98 -13.65 1.10
N GLN A 42 -18.06 -13.06 1.86
CA GLN A 42 -17.27 -11.91 1.41
C GLN A 42 -16.24 -12.31 0.35
N TYR A 43 -15.64 -13.49 0.48
CA TYR A 43 -14.53 -13.91 -0.38
C TYR A 43 -14.88 -15.04 -1.33
N ASP A 44 -16.17 -15.40 -1.43
CA ASP A 44 -16.66 -16.46 -2.31
C ASP A 44 -15.85 -17.76 -2.14
N ILE A 45 -15.85 -18.26 -0.90
CA ILE A 45 -15.16 -19.49 -0.49
C ILE A 45 -16.20 -20.60 -0.44
N GLY A 46 -15.82 -21.83 -0.79
CA GLY A 46 -16.73 -22.97 -0.67
C GLY A 46 -17.21 -23.21 0.78
N ASP A 47 -18.28 -23.98 0.93
CA ASP A 47 -18.89 -24.27 2.24
C ASP A 47 -17.94 -24.98 3.22
N GLN A 48 -16.90 -25.65 2.70
CA GLN A 48 -15.88 -26.31 3.50
C GLN A 48 -14.49 -25.73 3.22
N PHE A 49 -13.81 -25.26 4.26
CA PHE A 49 -12.48 -24.67 4.16
C PHE A 49 -11.65 -24.85 5.44
N ASP A 50 -10.33 -24.84 5.31
CA ASP A 50 -9.42 -24.86 6.45
C ASP A 50 -9.27 -23.44 7.01
N TYR A 51 -9.42 -23.29 8.32
CA TYR A 51 -9.30 -22.01 9.00
C TYR A 51 -8.24 -22.08 10.10
N PHE A 52 -7.44 -21.02 10.15
CA PHE A 52 -6.45 -20.78 11.19
C PHE A 52 -6.48 -19.32 11.60
N THR A 53 -6.34 -19.05 12.89
CA THR A 53 -6.22 -17.68 13.41
C THR A 53 -5.03 -17.59 14.34
N ARG A 54 -4.32 -16.46 14.29
CA ARG A 54 -3.17 -16.23 15.15
C ARG A 54 -3.05 -14.78 15.59
N THR A 55 -2.88 -14.59 16.89
CA THR A 55 -2.52 -13.28 17.45
C THR A 55 -1.03 -13.02 17.25
N VAL A 56 -0.70 -11.84 16.76
CA VAL A 56 0.66 -11.30 16.67
C VAL A 56 0.77 -10.13 17.65
N SER A 57 1.55 -10.32 18.71
CA SER A 57 1.82 -9.29 19.69
C SER A 57 3.10 -8.57 19.33
N PHE A 58 3.03 -7.25 19.09
CA PHE A 58 4.17 -6.47 18.65
C PHE A 58 4.64 -5.48 19.71
N GLN A 59 5.96 -5.31 19.83
CA GLN A 59 6.58 -4.26 20.62
C GLN A 59 7.31 -3.27 19.71
N ARG A 60 6.93 -2.00 19.80
CA ARG A 60 7.58 -0.91 19.05
C ARG A 60 8.86 -0.48 19.79
N ASN A 61 10.00 -0.55 19.11
CA ASN A 61 11.32 -0.25 19.67
C ASN A 61 11.99 0.90 18.89
N HIS A 62 12.35 1.98 19.60
CA HIS A 62 13.00 3.17 19.03
C HIS A 62 14.47 2.97 18.66
N SER A 63 15.12 1.97 19.26
CA SER A 63 16.53 1.64 18.98
C SER A 63 16.68 0.58 17.89
N LEU A 64 15.57 0.01 17.41
CA LEU A 64 15.59 -0.99 16.35
C LEU A 64 15.63 -0.31 14.97
N GLU A 65 16.55 -0.74 14.12
CA GLU A 65 16.53 -0.42 12.69
C GLU A 65 15.74 -1.47 11.91
N ARG A 66 15.00 -1.04 10.88
CA ARG A 66 14.15 -1.97 10.12
C ARG A 66 15.01 -2.81 9.19
N LYS A 67 14.92 -4.12 9.39
CA LYS A 67 15.52 -5.12 8.49
C LYS A 67 14.51 -5.57 7.43
N SER A 68 15.00 -6.08 6.30
CA SER A 68 14.13 -6.72 5.30
C SER A 68 13.56 -8.05 5.78
N MET A 69 14.21 -8.70 6.75
CA MET A 69 13.78 -9.93 7.39
C MET A 69 14.09 -9.89 8.89
N THR A 70 13.13 -10.30 9.72
CA THR A 70 13.28 -10.51 11.16
C THR A 70 13.12 -12.01 11.44
N ILE A 71 14.09 -12.63 12.10
CA ILE A 71 13.99 -14.04 12.48
C ILE A 71 13.34 -14.13 13.86
N VAL A 72 12.28 -14.92 13.96
CA VAL A 72 11.50 -15.16 15.17
C VAL A 72 11.67 -16.63 15.55
N SER A 73 12.06 -16.89 16.81
CA SER A 73 12.31 -18.25 17.30
C SER A 73 11.04 -19.07 17.56
N GLN A 74 9.88 -18.41 17.61
CA GLN A 74 8.59 -19.09 17.77
C GLN A 74 8.15 -19.74 16.46
N GLN A 75 7.38 -20.83 16.57
CA GLN A 75 6.66 -21.46 15.46
C GLN A 75 5.39 -20.66 15.14
N PHE A 76 4.96 -20.63 13.87
CA PHE A 76 3.76 -19.96 13.37
C PHE A 76 2.51 -20.85 13.32
N LEU A 77 2.64 -22.12 12.94
CA LEU A 77 1.51 -23.05 13.04
C LEU A 77 1.39 -23.54 14.47
N SER A 78 0.15 -23.64 14.93
CA SER A 78 -0.17 -24.47 16.07
C SER A 78 -0.61 -25.86 15.59
N PRO A 79 -0.72 -26.85 16.49
CA PRO A 79 -1.21 -28.18 16.12
C PRO A 79 -2.67 -28.22 15.65
N ASN A 80 -3.45 -27.17 15.89
CA ASN A 80 -4.91 -27.19 15.79
C ASN A 80 -5.40 -26.35 14.60
N THR A 81 -5.27 -26.87 13.39
CA THR A 81 -6.02 -26.37 12.22
C THR A 81 -7.44 -26.93 12.26
N ILE A 82 -8.44 -26.09 12.03
CA ILE A 82 -9.84 -26.49 12.05
C ILE A 82 -10.36 -26.47 10.62
N THR A 83 -10.94 -27.58 10.17
CA THR A 83 -11.74 -27.60 8.95
C THR A 83 -13.15 -27.16 9.31
N PHE A 84 -13.54 -25.98 8.83
CA PHE A 84 -14.89 -25.47 8.98
C PHE A 84 -15.81 -26.03 7.89
N ASP A 85 -17.07 -26.30 8.26
CA ASP A 85 -18.12 -26.75 7.34
C ASP A 85 -19.39 -25.94 7.63
N ALA A 86 -19.68 -24.98 6.76
CA ALA A 86 -20.81 -24.05 6.87
C ALA A 86 -22.15 -24.79 6.87
N THR A 87 -22.24 -25.97 6.25
CA THR A 87 -23.48 -26.75 6.14
C THR A 87 -23.90 -27.42 7.46
N LYS A 88 -22.95 -27.56 8.40
CA LYS A 88 -23.13 -28.30 9.65
C LYS A 88 -23.32 -27.40 10.87
N GLN A 89 -23.32 -26.07 10.71
CA GLN A 89 -23.40 -25.14 11.83
C GLN A 89 -24.75 -24.47 11.97
N ASN A 90 -25.15 -24.28 13.22
CA ASN A 90 -26.26 -23.39 13.59
C ASN A 90 -25.70 -21.99 13.86
N ASP A 91 -26.45 -20.95 13.46
CA ASP A 91 -26.12 -19.55 13.77
C ASP A 91 -25.82 -19.39 15.28
N GLY A 92 -24.60 -18.95 15.61
CA GLY A 92 -24.17 -18.70 16.99
C GLY A 92 -23.42 -19.84 17.70
N ALA A 93 -23.05 -20.91 17.01
CA ALA A 93 -22.19 -21.95 17.59
C ALA A 93 -20.76 -21.41 17.83
N ILE A 94 -20.22 -21.66 19.02
CA ILE A 94 -18.80 -21.43 19.32
C ILE A 94 -18.01 -22.62 18.74
N VAL A 95 -17.11 -22.34 17.79
CA VAL A 95 -16.13 -23.35 17.35
C VAL A 95 -14.96 -23.27 18.31
N GLY A 96 -14.55 -24.40 18.88
CA GLY A 96 -13.36 -24.45 19.74
C GLY A 96 -12.14 -24.00 18.94
N GLY A 97 -11.67 -22.77 19.19
CA GLY A 97 -10.46 -22.24 18.59
C GLY A 97 -9.23 -22.54 19.44
N ASP A 98 -8.08 -22.22 18.90
CA ASP A 98 -6.81 -22.54 19.53
C ASP A 98 -6.26 -21.38 20.36
N CYS A 99 -5.95 -21.65 21.64
CA CYS A 99 -5.33 -20.69 22.55
C CYS A 99 -3.80 -20.71 22.44
N PHE A 100 -3.27 -20.70 21.21
CA PHE A 100 -1.82 -20.66 21.01
C PHE A 100 -1.26 -19.34 21.55
N GLU A 101 -0.08 -19.39 22.17
CA GLU A 101 0.56 -18.17 22.66
C GLU A 101 0.84 -17.21 21.48
N PRO A 102 0.60 -15.89 21.65
CA PRO A 102 0.81 -14.91 20.59
C PRO A 102 2.21 -15.00 19.99
N LEU A 103 2.31 -14.80 18.67
CA LEU A 103 3.61 -14.58 18.03
C LEU A 103 4.15 -13.23 18.48
N GLN A 104 5.26 -13.22 19.21
CA GLN A 104 5.90 -12.00 19.70
C GLN A 104 6.87 -11.50 18.64
N VAL A 105 6.75 -10.23 18.27
CA VAL A 105 7.63 -9.58 17.31
C VAL A 105 8.06 -8.20 17.80
N GLU A 106 9.33 -7.88 17.61
CA GLU A 106 9.81 -6.50 17.75
C GLU A 106 9.76 -5.79 16.40
N VAL A 107 9.25 -4.56 16.40
CA VAL A 107 9.15 -3.72 15.21
C VAL A 107 9.75 -2.35 15.50
N THR A 108 10.18 -1.66 14.46
CA THR A 108 10.69 -0.30 14.61
C THR A 108 9.57 0.65 15.03
N ALA A 109 9.90 1.63 15.87
CA ALA A 109 8.95 2.67 16.27
C ALA A 109 8.81 3.77 15.18
N SER A 110 8.44 3.38 13.95
CA SER A 110 8.18 4.32 12.85
C SER A 110 6.88 5.11 13.07
N GLY A 111 6.66 6.16 12.27
CA GLY A 111 5.44 6.97 12.32
C GLY A 111 4.17 6.14 12.09
N LEU A 112 3.06 6.58 12.69
CA LEU A 112 1.72 6.04 12.42
C LEU A 112 1.05 6.93 11.36
N PRO A 113 0.24 6.40 10.41
CA PRO A 113 -0.44 7.24 9.41
C PRO A 113 -1.19 8.44 9.99
N SER A 114 -1.74 8.30 11.21
CA SER A 114 -2.46 9.36 11.93
C SER A 114 -1.59 10.55 12.37
N THR A 115 -0.27 10.43 12.36
CA THR A 115 0.66 11.46 12.87
C THR A 115 1.44 12.19 11.77
N VAL A 116 1.24 11.84 10.49
CA VAL A 116 1.99 12.46 9.41
C VAL A 116 1.52 13.90 9.15
N ASP A 117 2.48 14.79 8.92
CA ASP A 117 2.21 16.13 8.35
C ASP A 117 2.69 16.14 6.91
N ALA A 118 1.73 16.13 5.98
CA ALA A 118 1.94 16.16 4.54
C ALA A 118 1.53 17.52 3.93
N SER A 119 1.45 18.58 4.74
CA SER A 119 1.05 19.93 4.31
C SER A 119 1.92 20.54 3.21
N ASP A 120 3.16 20.06 3.04
CA ASP A 120 4.07 20.50 1.99
C ASP A 120 3.69 19.98 0.58
N LEU A 121 2.76 19.03 0.47
CA LEU A 121 2.45 18.28 -0.76
C LEU A 121 1.07 18.65 -1.32
N ILE A 122 0.98 18.86 -2.64
CA ILE A 122 -0.29 18.87 -3.37
C ILE A 122 -0.24 17.88 -4.52
N PHE A 123 -1.21 16.97 -4.57
CA PHE A 123 -1.29 15.90 -5.56
C PHE A 123 -2.26 16.26 -6.67
N GLY A 124 -1.91 15.98 -7.91
CA GLY A 124 -2.71 16.15 -9.11
C GLY A 124 -2.97 14.81 -9.77
N ILE A 125 -4.24 14.49 -9.98
CA ILE A 125 -4.69 13.27 -10.63
C ILE A 125 -5.64 13.63 -11.76
N SER A 126 -5.43 13.04 -12.94
CA SER A 126 -6.36 13.12 -14.07
C SER A 126 -7.03 11.77 -14.27
N THR A 127 -8.36 11.71 -14.21
CA THR A 127 -9.12 10.48 -14.41
C THR A 127 -10.52 10.77 -14.98
N THR A 128 -11.40 9.78 -14.99
CA THR A 128 -12.82 9.94 -15.38
C THR A 128 -13.72 9.72 -14.17
N PHE A 129 -14.94 10.27 -14.22
CA PHE A 129 -15.93 9.97 -13.18
C PHE A 129 -16.31 8.48 -13.16
N GLU A 130 -16.37 7.85 -14.33
CA GLU A 130 -16.64 6.42 -14.49
C GLU A 130 -15.67 5.56 -13.69
N ARG A 131 -14.34 5.75 -13.88
CA ARG A 131 -13.32 5.00 -13.12
C ARG A 131 -13.44 5.22 -11.61
N LEU A 132 -13.63 6.47 -11.19
CA LEU A 132 -13.85 6.81 -9.79
C LEU A 132 -15.11 6.17 -9.21
N ASN A 133 -16.14 5.97 -10.03
CA ASN A 133 -17.43 5.42 -9.62
C ASN A 133 -17.44 3.89 -9.59
N GLU A 134 -16.88 3.23 -10.61
CA GLU A 134 -16.83 1.77 -10.73
C GLU A 134 -15.89 1.14 -9.71
N SER A 135 -14.71 1.75 -9.50
CA SER A 135 -13.70 1.28 -8.54
C SER A 135 -13.75 2.05 -7.21
N ARG A 136 -14.90 2.65 -6.89
CA ARG A 136 -15.04 3.63 -5.79
C ARG A 136 -14.42 3.19 -4.48
N SER A 137 -14.75 1.98 -4.01
CA SER A 137 -14.25 1.49 -2.72
C SER A 137 -12.73 1.32 -2.69
N GLU A 138 -12.13 0.97 -3.84
CA GLU A 138 -10.69 0.75 -3.97
C GLU A 138 -9.96 2.08 -4.08
N ILE A 139 -10.37 2.95 -5.04
CA ILE A 139 -9.75 4.27 -5.24
C ILE A 139 -9.84 5.13 -3.99
N ILE A 140 -11.04 5.25 -3.43
CA ILE A 140 -11.25 6.09 -2.26
C ILE A 140 -10.56 5.49 -1.03
N GLY A 141 -10.57 4.17 -0.87
CA GLY A 141 -9.88 3.51 0.24
C GLY A 141 -8.37 3.69 0.19
N ASP A 142 -7.78 3.62 -1.01
CA ASP A 142 -6.37 3.91 -1.24
C ASP A 142 -6.04 5.36 -0.87
N TRP A 143 -6.79 6.32 -1.44
CA TRP A 143 -6.59 7.75 -1.19
C TRP A 143 -6.84 8.14 0.26
N GLU A 144 -7.86 7.58 0.91
CA GLU A 144 -8.14 7.81 2.33
C GLU A 144 -6.94 7.42 3.20
N TYR A 145 -6.29 6.29 2.91
CA TYR A 145 -5.13 5.83 3.68
C TYR A 145 -3.97 6.84 3.67
N TRP A 146 -3.62 7.40 2.51
CA TRP A 146 -2.43 8.26 2.37
C TRP A 146 -2.70 9.77 2.34
N LEU A 147 -3.96 10.22 2.26
CA LEU A 147 -4.34 11.65 2.33
C LEU A 147 -5.00 12.07 3.65
N THR A 148 -5.32 11.13 4.53
CA THR A 148 -5.98 11.40 5.81
C THR A 148 -5.17 10.87 6.98
N ASN A 149 -5.59 11.22 8.19
CA ASN A 149 -5.07 10.66 9.43
C ASN A 149 -5.75 9.32 9.82
N GLY A 150 -6.59 8.74 8.95
CA GLY A 150 -7.38 7.54 9.24
C GLY A 150 -8.62 7.77 10.13
N HIS A 151 -8.93 9.03 10.46
CA HIS A 151 -10.06 9.42 11.30
C HIS A 151 -10.95 10.48 10.63
N GLY A 152 -11.03 10.44 9.30
CA GLY A 152 -11.87 11.36 8.53
C GLY A 152 -11.37 12.82 8.51
N VAL A 153 -10.07 13.04 8.74
CA VAL A 153 -9.44 14.36 8.68
C VAL A 153 -8.18 14.28 7.81
N SER A 154 -7.99 15.25 6.92
CA SER A 154 -6.79 15.36 6.09
C SER A 154 -5.51 15.36 6.94
N ASN A 155 -4.45 14.73 6.42
CA ASN A 155 -3.10 14.78 7.00
C ASN A 155 -2.30 16.05 6.58
N GLY A 156 -2.99 17.04 6.02
CA GLY A 156 -2.42 18.27 5.50
C GLY A 156 -2.18 18.24 3.99
N ALA A 157 -2.00 17.07 3.37
CA ALA A 157 -1.91 16.97 1.91
C ALA A 157 -3.23 17.42 1.26
N LYS A 158 -3.11 18.04 0.09
CA LYS A 158 -4.26 18.42 -0.75
C LYS A 158 -4.26 17.61 -2.03
N LEU A 159 -5.46 17.22 -2.47
CA LEU A 159 -5.70 16.54 -3.74
C LEU A 159 -6.39 17.49 -4.72
N PHE A 160 -5.94 17.51 -5.96
CA PHE A 160 -6.61 18.15 -7.09
C PHE A 160 -6.91 17.07 -8.12
N VAL A 161 -8.19 16.87 -8.42
CA VAL A 161 -8.65 15.87 -9.39
C VAL A 161 -9.27 16.58 -10.58
N THR A 162 -8.79 16.29 -11.78
CA THR A 162 -9.50 16.64 -13.02
C THR A 162 -10.25 15.44 -13.54
N LEU A 163 -11.55 15.60 -13.78
CA LEU A 163 -12.40 14.59 -14.39
C LEU A 163 -12.65 14.93 -15.86
N PHE A 164 -12.23 14.05 -16.76
CA PHE A 164 -12.42 14.23 -18.20
C PHE A 164 -13.91 14.19 -18.58
N GLU A 165 -14.38 15.22 -19.29
CA GLU A 165 -15.75 15.38 -19.80
C GLU A 165 -16.87 15.19 -18.74
N ALA A 166 -16.55 15.40 -17.46
CA ALA A 166 -17.52 15.23 -16.38
C ALA A 166 -18.58 16.35 -16.36
N THR A 167 -19.84 15.97 -16.14
CA THR A 167 -20.96 16.88 -15.94
C THR A 167 -20.89 17.62 -14.60
N ASP A 168 -21.59 18.75 -14.47
CA ASP A 168 -21.65 19.48 -13.20
C ASP A 168 -22.30 18.66 -12.05
N ILE A 169 -23.09 17.63 -12.39
CA ILE A 169 -23.62 16.68 -11.41
C ILE A 169 -22.50 15.76 -10.91
N GLU A 170 -21.75 15.15 -11.82
CA GLU A 170 -20.63 14.25 -11.50
C GLU A 170 -19.54 14.97 -10.70
N LEU A 171 -19.19 16.20 -11.07
CA LEU A 171 -18.26 17.03 -10.28
C LEU A 171 -18.75 17.21 -8.83
N ARG A 172 -20.04 17.50 -8.63
CA ARG A 172 -20.62 17.64 -7.28
C ARG A 172 -20.62 16.33 -6.50
N LEU A 173 -20.91 15.22 -7.18
CA LEU A 173 -20.89 13.88 -6.56
C LEU A 173 -19.47 13.49 -6.14
N ALA A 174 -18.48 13.71 -7.01
CA ALA A 174 -17.07 13.45 -6.69
C ALA A 174 -16.56 14.32 -5.53
N ARG A 175 -16.87 15.62 -5.52
CA ARG A 175 -16.53 16.51 -4.38
C ARG A 175 -17.15 16.02 -3.08
N LYS A 176 -18.45 15.67 -3.10
CA LYS A 176 -19.15 15.17 -1.91
C LYS A 176 -18.54 13.86 -1.41
N LEU A 177 -18.17 12.97 -2.31
CA LEU A 177 -17.52 11.70 -1.99
C LEU A 177 -16.18 11.92 -1.29
N LEU A 178 -15.28 12.71 -1.89
CA LEU A 178 -13.93 12.95 -1.36
C LEU A 178 -13.96 13.72 -0.03
N HIS A 179 -14.77 14.76 0.08
CA HIS A 179 -14.90 15.49 1.35
C HIS A 179 -15.57 14.65 2.45
N GLY A 180 -16.47 13.74 2.07
CA GLY A 180 -17.14 12.83 2.98
C GLY A 180 -16.19 11.84 3.67
N THR A 181 -15.03 11.56 3.08
CA THR A 181 -13.98 10.71 3.66
C THR A 181 -12.86 11.50 4.34
N GLY A 182 -13.00 12.83 4.44
CA GLY A 182 -12.00 13.69 5.09
C GLY A 182 -10.84 14.12 4.20
N ILE A 183 -10.86 13.77 2.90
CA ILE A 183 -9.84 14.19 1.94
C ILE A 183 -10.02 15.68 1.63
N ASP A 184 -8.96 16.48 1.81
CA ASP A 184 -8.91 17.86 1.32
C ASP A 184 -8.71 17.85 -0.21
N ALA A 185 -9.83 17.80 -0.94
CA ALA A 185 -9.83 17.73 -2.40
C ALA A 185 -10.43 18.98 -3.06
N THR A 186 -9.89 19.35 -4.21
CA THR A 186 -10.60 20.15 -5.22
C THR A 186 -10.83 19.25 -6.43
N VAL A 187 -12.04 19.29 -6.99
CA VAL A 187 -12.37 18.57 -8.23
C VAL A 187 -12.74 19.56 -9.30
N ASP A 188 -12.19 19.41 -10.50
CA ASP A 188 -12.50 20.22 -11.66
C ASP A 188 -12.74 19.36 -12.91
N ARG A 189 -13.27 19.97 -13.96
CA ARG A 189 -13.48 19.34 -15.27
C ARG A 189 -12.27 19.59 -16.16
N SER A 190 -11.94 18.58 -16.96
CA SER A 190 -11.03 18.72 -18.09
C SER A 190 -11.78 18.42 -19.39
N ASP A 191 -11.68 19.33 -20.36
CA ASP A 191 -12.28 19.19 -21.71
C ASP A 191 -11.23 18.92 -22.80
N ASP A 192 -9.93 18.95 -22.46
CA ASP A 192 -8.85 18.61 -23.39
C ASP A 192 -8.97 17.14 -23.81
N ARG A 193 -9.10 16.87 -25.11
CA ARG A 193 -9.29 15.51 -25.63
C ARG A 193 -8.02 14.67 -25.66
N ASP A 194 -6.87 15.32 -25.74
CA ASP A 194 -5.58 14.64 -25.78
C ASP A 194 -5.12 14.30 -24.36
N MET A 195 -5.08 13.00 -24.03
CA MET A 195 -4.59 12.48 -22.74
C MET A 195 -3.24 13.11 -22.30
N PRO A 196 -2.22 13.20 -23.19
CA PRO A 196 -0.93 13.79 -22.84
C PRO A 196 -1.05 15.26 -22.42
N VAL A 197 -1.92 16.01 -23.10
CA VAL A 197 -2.17 17.44 -22.82
C VAL A 197 -2.91 17.59 -21.49
N ARG A 198 -3.91 16.74 -21.22
CA ARG A 198 -4.59 16.71 -19.90
C ARG A 198 -3.59 16.52 -18.76
N TYR A 199 -2.69 15.55 -18.90
CA TYR A 199 -1.72 15.22 -17.88
C TYR A 199 -0.76 16.38 -17.59
N ILE A 200 -0.10 16.95 -18.62
CA ILE A 200 0.83 18.06 -18.41
C ILE A 200 0.12 19.34 -17.92
N ASN A 201 -1.14 19.56 -18.31
CA ASN A 201 -1.94 20.70 -17.86
C ASN A 201 -2.29 20.65 -16.36
N LEU A 202 -2.18 19.49 -15.69
CA LEU A 202 -2.26 19.43 -14.22
C LEU A 202 -1.27 20.39 -13.55
N VAL A 203 -0.06 20.54 -14.10
CA VAL A 203 0.98 21.40 -13.52
C VAL A 203 0.55 22.87 -13.42
N PRO A 204 0.17 23.56 -14.52
CA PRO A 204 -0.30 24.94 -14.43
C PRO A 204 -1.64 25.08 -13.69
N TYR A 205 -2.50 24.06 -13.65
CA TYR A 205 -3.71 24.10 -12.81
C TYR A 205 -3.34 24.11 -11.33
N LEU A 206 -2.51 23.17 -10.89
CA LEU A 206 -2.01 23.05 -9.52
C LEU A 206 -1.25 24.30 -9.11
N TYR A 207 -0.27 24.74 -9.90
CA TYR A 207 0.60 25.88 -9.57
C TYR A 207 -0.19 27.17 -9.33
N ARG A 208 -1.28 27.39 -10.08
CA ARG A 208 -2.11 28.60 -9.98
C ARG A 208 -3.14 28.56 -8.84
N GLN A 209 -3.35 27.41 -8.19
CA GLN A 209 -4.24 27.34 -7.02
C GLN A 209 -3.67 28.18 -5.87
N GLU A 210 -4.55 28.89 -5.16
CA GLU A 210 -4.16 29.59 -3.92
C GLU A 210 -3.56 28.62 -2.89
N ALA A 211 -4.13 27.42 -2.79
CA ALA A 211 -3.67 26.37 -1.90
C ALA A 211 -2.23 25.90 -2.16
N SER A 212 -1.70 26.16 -3.36
CA SER A 212 -0.33 25.77 -3.75
C SER A 212 0.74 26.77 -3.30
N ARG A 213 0.37 28.01 -2.91
CA ARG A 213 1.32 29.07 -2.53
C ARG A 213 2.25 28.70 -1.38
N HIS A 214 1.79 27.84 -0.49
CA HIS A 214 2.55 27.38 0.69
C HIS A 214 3.05 25.94 0.56
N ARG A 215 2.80 25.29 -0.58
CA ARG A 215 3.25 23.92 -0.85
C ARG A 215 4.66 23.96 -1.43
N LYS A 216 5.50 23.02 -1.01
CA LYS A 216 6.86 22.87 -1.54
C LYS A 216 6.88 22.02 -2.80
N TRP A 217 5.96 21.06 -2.88
CA TRP A 217 5.95 20.02 -3.89
C TRP A 217 4.58 19.91 -4.56
N ILE A 218 4.59 19.98 -5.89
CA ILE A 218 3.48 19.61 -6.75
C ILE A 218 3.77 18.20 -7.25
N VAL A 219 2.85 17.28 -6.99
CA VAL A 219 2.99 15.85 -7.29
C VAL A 219 1.98 15.49 -8.36
N LEU A 220 2.42 14.87 -9.44
CA LEU A 220 1.52 14.23 -10.42
C LEU A 220 1.57 12.72 -10.18
N CYS A 221 0.41 12.07 -10.17
CA CYS A 221 0.31 10.62 -10.08
C CYS A 221 -0.99 10.13 -10.72
N ASP A 222 -1.07 8.83 -10.94
CA ASP A 222 -2.28 8.19 -11.48
C ASP A 222 -3.27 7.89 -10.35
N ASP A 223 -4.51 7.60 -10.72
CA ASP A 223 -5.57 7.30 -9.74
C ASP A 223 -5.41 5.96 -9.04
N ASP A 224 -4.50 5.12 -9.52
CA ASP A 224 -4.06 3.87 -8.89
C ASP A 224 -2.63 3.91 -8.32
N THR A 225 -2.01 5.08 -8.24
CA THR A 225 -0.81 5.26 -7.42
C THR A 225 -1.15 5.22 -5.92
N PHE A 226 -0.34 4.50 -5.15
CA PHE A 226 -0.47 4.40 -3.69
C PHE A 226 0.83 4.75 -2.98
N PHE A 227 0.75 5.48 -1.86
CA PHE A 227 1.90 5.86 -1.03
C PHE A 227 1.86 5.13 0.31
N PRO A 228 2.58 4.00 0.49
CA PRO A 228 2.50 3.19 1.70
C PRO A 228 2.99 3.91 2.97
N SER A 229 4.04 4.72 2.82
CA SER A 229 4.69 5.43 3.91
C SER A 229 4.78 6.92 3.61
N MET A 230 3.80 7.69 4.10
CA MET A 230 3.82 9.14 3.95
C MET A 230 4.92 9.78 4.79
N HIS A 231 5.30 9.20 5.94
CA HIS A 231 6.48 9.67 6.67
C HIS A 231 7.76 9.46 5.87
N GLY A 232 7.93 8.28 5.27
CA GLY A 232 9.07 7.95 4.41
C GLY A 232 9.16 8.90 3.23
N LEU A 233 8.03 9.19 2.57
CA LEU A 233 7.97 10.10 1.44
C LEU A 233 8.36 11.52 1.84
N VAL A 234 7.72 12.08 2.88
CA VAL A 234 8.02 13.43 3.37
C VAL A 234 9.47 13.54 3.84
N GLN A 235 9.97 12.55 4.58
CA GLN A 235 11.37 12.52 5.03
C GLN A 235 12.35 12.50 3.85
N ARG A 236 12.06 11.72 2.81
CA ARG A 236 12.89 11.67 1.61
C ARG A 236 12.88 13.00 0.87
N LEU A 237 11.72 13.62 0.71
CA LEU A 237 11.59 14.93 0.05
C LEU A 237 12.30 16.05 0.82
N ARG A 238 12.38 15.98 2.15
CA ARG A 238 13.15 16.93 2.98
C ARG A 238 14.66 16.93 2.71
N SER A 239 15.20 15.88 2.09
CA SER A 239 16.61 15.84 1.69
C SER A 239 16.93 16.71 0.46
N PHE A 240 15.89 17.21 -0.23
CA PHE A 240 16.05 18.04 -1.42
C PHE A 240 15.75 19.51 -1.10
N ASP A 241 16.53 20.39 -1.72
CA ASP A 241 16.31 21.84 -1.64
C ASP A 241 15.18 22.27 -2.58
N HIS A 242 13.96 22.31 -2.05
CA HIS A 242 12.74 22.65 -2.78
C HIS A 242 12.72 24.09 -3.35
N SER A 243 13.69 24.95 -3.01
CA SER A 243 13.82 26.30 -3.57
C SER A 243 14.46 26.31 -4.97
N LYS A 244 15.06 25.18 -5.37
CA LYS A 244 15.64 24.97 -6.70
C LYS A 244 14.64 24.30 -7.62
N GLN A 245 14.83 24.48 -8.93
CA GLN A 245 14.10 23.71 -9.93
C GLN A 245 14.48 22.23 -9.84
N LEU A 246 13.53 21.43 -9.37
CA LEU A 246 13.67 19.99 -9.22
C LEU A 246 12.53 19.27 -9.95
N TYR A 247 12.93 18.22 -10.67
CA TYR A 247 12.09 17.24 -11.33
C TYR A 247 12.54 15.85 -10.84
N ILE A 248 11.76 15.27 -9.93
CA ILE A 248 12.08 14.01 -9.25
C ILE A 248 11.02 12.97 -9.63
N GLY A 249 11.43 11.73 -9.83
CA GLY A 249 10.53 10.61 -10.11
C GLY A 249 11.34 9.33 -10.28
N ALA A 250 10.75 8.30 -10.87
CA ALA A 250 11.46 7.05 -11.18
C ALA A 250 11.42 6.72 -12.67
N LEU A 251 12.46 6.02 -13.12
CA LEU A 251 12.39 5.25 -14.37
C LEU A 251 11.54 4.00 -14.10
N SER A 252 10.95 3.43 -15.15
CA SER A 252 10.37 2.09 -15.07
C SER A 252 11.45 1.06 -14.73
N GLU A 253 11.06 -0.01 -14.01
CA GLU A 253 11.95 -1.13 -13.72
C GLU A 253 12.20 -2.00 -14.96
N ASP A 254 11.28 -1.97 -15.93
CA ASP A 254 11.44 -2.63 -17.24
C ASP A 254 12.36 -1.79 -18.14
N VAL A 255 13.58 -2.29 -18.39
CA VAL A 255 14.51 -1.67 -19.35
C VAL A 255 13.85 -1.51 -20.73
N GLY A 256 12.99 -2.44 -21.13
CA GLY A 256 12.23 -2.31 -22.38
C GLY A 256 11.34 -1.06 -22.40
N ALA A 257 10.71 -0.71 -21.27
CA ALA A 257 9.88 0.49 -21.16
C ALA A 257 10.74 1.74 -21.26
N ILE A 258 11.93 1.73 -20.65
CA ILE A 258 12.91 2.82 -20.81
C ILE A 258 13.35 2.95 -22.28
N GLU A 259 13.61 1.84 -22.99
CA GLU A 259 13.99 1.89 -24.41
C GLU A 259 12.89 2.52 -25.29
N ARG A 260 11.62 2.18 -25.03
CA ARG A 260 10.48 2.65 -25.83
C ARG A 260 10.10 4.10 -25.53
N HIS A 261 10.05 4.46 -24.25
CA HIS A 261 9.50 5.74 -23.80
C HIS A 261 10.59 6.76 -23.45
N GLY A 262 11.83 6.32 -23.31
CA GLY A 262 13.00 7.13 -22.99
C GLY A 262 13.16 7.36 -21.49
N SER A 263 14.28 8.00 -21.13
CA SER A 263 14.58 8.37 -19.74
C SER A 263 13.67 9.53 -19.30
N GLN A 264 12.62 9.21 -18.54
CA GLN A 264 11.63 10.14 -18.00
C GLN A 264 11.20 9.69 -16.60
N ALA A 265 10.63 10.59 -15.79
CA ALA A 265 9.83 10.14 -14.67
C ALA A 265 8.55 9.49 -15.22
N PHE A 266 8.33 8.22 -14.90
CA PHE A 266 7.09 7.53 -15.22
C PHE A 266 6.01 7.97 -14.22
N GLY A 267 4.87 8.41 -14.75
CA GLY A 267 3.84 9.16 -14.03
C GLY A 267 3.18 8.36 -12.91
N GLY A 268 2.94 7.08 -13.17
CA GLY A 268 2.35 6.15 -12.22
C GLY A 268 3.15 5.99 -10.93
N ALA A 269 4.49 5.96 -11.01
CA ALA A 269 5.38 5.95 -9.84
C ALA A 269 5.35 7.27 -9.04
N GLY A 270 4.82 8.33 -9.63
CA GLY A 270 4.75 9.68 -9.06
C GLY A 270 5.85 10.60 -9.57
N VAL A 271 5.46 11.80 -9.99
CA VAL A 271 6.35 12.89 -10.42
C VAL A 271 6.30 14.03 -9.42
N PHE A 272 7.43 14.40 -8.84
CA PHE A 272 7.53 15.46 -7.84
C PHE A 272 8.26 16.67 -8.42
N LEU A 273 7.54 17.78 -8.49
CA LEU A 273 8.03 19.06 -8.99
C LEU A 273 8.15 20.04 -7.83
N SER A 274 9.32 20.66 -7.67
CA SER A 274 9.43 21.87 -6.84
C SER A 274 8.48 22.96 -7.36
N SER A 275 8.00 23.83 -6.47
CA SER A 275 7.19 24.99 -6.87
C SER A 275 7.85 25.85 -7.95
N THR A 276 9.18 26.04 -7.88
CA THR A 276 9.96 26.76 -8.90
C THR A 276 10.00 26.07 -10.26
N MET A 277 10.02 24.73 -10.29
CA MET A 277 9.95 23.98 -11.55
C MET A 277 8.55 24.06 -12.16
N ALA A 278 7.51 23.91 -11.32
CA ALA A 278 6.12 24.04 -11.76
C ALA A 278 5.81 25.43 -12.33
N LYS A 279 6.40 26.49 -11.76
CA LYS A 279 6.32 27.85 -12.32
C LYS A 279 6.82 27.89 -13.76
N THR A 280 8.02 27.39 -14.01
CA THR A 280 8.63 27.39 -15.36
C THR A 280 7.77 26.60 -16.35
N ILE A 281 7.26 25.44 -15.96
CA ILE A 281 6.34 24.67 -16.81
C ILE A 281 5.07 25.49 -17.10
N ALA A 282 4.48 26.12 -16.09
CA ALA A 282 3.27 26.91 -16.25
C ALA A 282 3.46 28.14 -17.16
N GLU A 283 4.63 28.76 -17.15
CA GLU A 283 4.98 29.90 -18.02
C GLU A 283 5.27 29.45 -19.46
N SER A 284 5.79 28.24 -19.66
CA SER A 284 6.15 27.69 -20.99
C SER A 284 5.09 26.80 -21.63
N ILE A 285 4.00 26.49 -20.93
CA ILE A 285 3.05 25.42 -21.32
C ILE A 285 2.52 25.55 -22.75
N SER A 286 2.25 26.77 -23.22
CA SER A 286 1.71 27.02 -24.56
C SER A 286 2.64 26.57 -25.68
N GLY A 287 3.96 26.51 -25.42
CA GLY A 287 4.95 25.98 -26.36
C GLY A 287 5.13 24.47 -26.29
N CYS A 288 4.59 23.81 -25.26
CA CYS A 288 4.82 22.40 -24.97
C CYS A 288 3.67 21.48 -25.39
N THR A 289 2.53 22.01 -25.80
CA THR A 289 1.29 21.23 -26.03
C THR A 289 0.79 21.31 -27.48
N SER A 290 1.64 21.66 -28.45
CA SER A 290 1.27 21.60 -29.87
C SER A 290 1.09 20.15 -30.32
N ALA A 291 0.35 19.93 -31.41
CA ALA A 291 0.18 18.59 -31.98
C ALA A 291 1.54 17.93 -32.33
N GLU A 292 2.48 18.72 -32.87
CA GLU A 292 3.85 18.27 -33.13
C GLU A 292 4.57 17.80 -31.86
N LYS A 293 4.43 18.55 -30.75
CA LYS A 293 5.02 18.15 -29.46
C LYS A 293 4.40 16.88 -28.89
N VAL A 294 3.08 16.71 -29.04
CA VAL A 294 2.37 15.49 -28.64
C VAL A 294 2.85 14.28 -29.46
N ASP A 295 3.03 14.45 -30.77
CA ASP A 295 3.54 13.41 -31.67
C ASP A 295 5.02 13.06 -31.36
N GLU A 296 5.88 14.05 -31.12
CA GLU A 296 7.28 13.85 -30.67
C GLU A 296 7.35 13.07 -29.34
N ALA A 297 6.39 13.34 -28.46
CA ALA A 297 6.22 12.63 -27.19
C ALA A 297 5.58 11.24 -27.36
N GLY A 298 5.25 10.82 -28.59
CA GLY A 298 4.65 9.51 -28.85
C GLY A 298 3.34 9.28 -28.09
N TRP A 299 2.56 10.35 -27.91
CA TRP A 299 1.30 10.32 -27.17
C TRP A 299 1.45 9.89 -25.69
N GLN A 300 2.58 10.20 -25.06
CA GLN A 300 2.84 9.94 -23.64
C GLN A 300 2.93 11.26 -22.85
N GLY A 301 2.06 11.42 -21.85
CA GLY A 301 2.00 12.63 -21.01
C GLY A 301 3.31 12.89 -20.25
N ASP A 302 3.91 11.84 -19.69
CA ASP A 302 5.19 11.91 -19.00
C ASP A 302 6.33 12.41 -19.90
N LYS A 303 6.33 11.94 -21.15
CA LYS A 303 7.40 12.27 -22.12
C LYS A 303 7.23 13.71 -22.58
N LEU A 304 5.98 14.14 -22.76
CA LEU A 304 5.62 15.51 -23.05
C LEU A 304 6.07 16.45 -21.93
N LEU A 305 5.81 16.09 -20.67
CA LEU A 305 6.27 16.83 -19.49
C LEU A 305 7.79 16.92 -19.44
N ARG A 306 8.50 15.80 -19.62
CA ARG A 306 9.97 15.78 -19.66
C ARG A 306 10.52 16.68 -20.76
N ASN A 307 9.99 16.57 -21.98
CA ASN A 307 10.40 17.41 -23.10
C ASN A 307 10.23 18.89 -22.77
N CYS A 308 9.06 19.27 -22.24
CA CYS A 308 8.80 20.64 -21.82
C CYS A 308 9.82 21.15 -20.80
N ILE A 309 10.14 20.35 -19.78
CA ILE A 309 11.15 20.70 -18.76
C ILE A 309 12.53 20.88 -19.39
N TYR A 310 12.95 19.96 -20.27
CA TYR A 310 14.31 19.95 -20.82
C TYR A 310 14.53 21.05 -21.86
N GLU A 311 13.49 21.42 -22.61
CA GLU A 311 13.53 22.51 -23.58
C GLU A 311 13.53 23.90 -22.92
N ASN A 312 12.99 24.01 -21.70
CA ASN A 312 12.79 25.29 -21.01
C ASN A 312 13.62 25.45 -19.73
N SER A 313 14.51 24.50 -19.42
CA SER A 313 15.40 24.58 -18.25
C SER A 313 16.62 23.65 -18.33
N GLU A 314 17.61 23.93 -17.48
CA GLU A 314 18.76 23.03 -17.24
C GLU A 314 18.41 21.84 -16.33
N THR A 315 17.18 21.78 -15.81
CA THR A 315 16.75 20.73 -14.89
C THR A 315 16.69 19.38 -15.60
N ARG A 316 17.20 18.33 -14.95
CA ARG A 316 17.14 16.95 -15.41
C ARG A 316 16.52 16.06 -14.34
N LEU A 317 16.00 14.90 -14.77
CA LEU A 317 15.38 13.94 -13.88
C LEU A 317 16.34 13.53 -12.76
N VAL A 318 15.87 13.67 -11.53
CA VAL A 318 16.45 13.03 -10.35
C VAL A 318 15.71 11.73 -10.12
N ALA A 319 16.34 10.61 -10.48
CA ALA A 319 15.78 9.28 -10.29
C ALA A 319 15.77 8.90 -8.81
N LEU A 320 14.61 8.49 -8.30
CA LEU A 320 14.40 8.06 -6.92
C LEU A 320 14.00 6.58 -6.92
N PRO A 321 14.88 5.67 -6.48
CA PRO A 321 14.72 4.22 -6.71
C PRO A 321 13.64 3.55 -5.85
N ASP A 322 13.09 4.24 -4.85
CA ASP A 322 12.02 3.72 -4.00
C ASP A 322 10.62 4.11 -4.48
N LEU A 323 10.49 4.82 -5.60
CA LEU A 323 9.23 5.02 -6.31
C LEU A 323 9.09 3.93 -7.36
N TRP A 324 7.94 3.27 -7.40
CA TRP A 324 7.77 2.05 -8.19
C TRP A 324 6.65 2.19 -9.23
N GLN A 325 7.02 2.01 -10.49
CA GLN A 325 6.12 2.02 -11.64
C GLN A 325 5.50 0.63 -11.85
N LEU A 326 6.22 -0.43 -11.49
CA LEU A 326 5.86 -1.85 -11.62
C LEU A 326 5.26 -2.19 -12.98
N ASP A 327 5.96 -1.82 -14.06
CA ASP A 327 5.58 -2.22 -15.42
C ASP A 327 5.88 -3.71 -15.67
N PHE A 328 5.27 -4.61 -14.89
CA PHE A 328 5.39 -6.06 -15.04
C PHE A 328 4.03 -6.75 -15.05
N ARG A 329 4.03 -7.99 -15.52
CA ARG A 329 2.86 -8.86 -15.60
C ARG A 329 3.02 -10.10 -14.76
N GLY A 330 1.90 -10.81 -14.61
CA GLY A 330 1.87 -12.10 -13.96
C GLY A 330 1.83 -11.99 -12.44
N ASP A 331 2.60 -12.82 -11.76
CA ASP A 331 2.52 -12.98 -10.33
C ASP A 331 3.46 -12.01 -9.59
N PRO A 332 2.94 -11.08 -8.77
CA PRO A 332 3.76 -10.01 -8.20
C PRO A 332 4.46 -10.38 -6.88
N ALA A 333 4.35 -11.61 -6.37
CA ALA A 333 4.89 -11.88 -5.04
C ALA A 333 6.40 -11.74 -4.93
N GLY A 334 7.16 -11.98 -6.00
CA GLY A 334 8.60 -11.73 -5.99
C GLY A 334 8.93 -10.34 -5.48
N PHE A 335 8.14 -9.34 -5.90
CA PHE A 335 8.28 -7.95 -5.49
C PHE A 335 7.75 -7.70 -4.07
N TYR A 336 6.50 -8.07 -3.78
CA TYR A 336 5.88 -7.77 -2.49
C TYR A 336 6.43 -8.60 -1.31
N GLU A 337 6.97 -9.80 -1.57
CA GLU A 337 7.61 -10.67 -0.57
C GLU A 337 9.12 -10.41 -0.44
N TRP A 338 9.66 -9.37 -1.08
CA TRP A 338 11.09 -9.04 -1.04
C TRP A 338 11.54 -8.34 0.26
N GLY A 339 10.61 -7.68 0.97
CA GLY A 339 10.89 -6.99 2.24
C GLY A 339 11.46 -5.58 2.12
N HIS A 340 11.31 -4.95 0.95
CA HIS A 340 11.68 -3.56 0.68
C HIS A 340 10.72 -2.55 1.36
N LYS A 341 11.00 -1.24 1.21
CA LYS A 341 10.21 -0.12 1.76
C LYS A 341 9.80 0.85 0.64
N PRO A 342 8.74 0.55 -0.12
CA PRO A 342 8.31 1.40 -1.23
C PRO A 342 7.79 2.74 -0.74
N LEU A 343 8.16 3.82 -1.44
CA LEU A 343 7.59 5.16 -1.25
C LEU A 343 6.32 5.34 -2.08
N SER A 344 6.25 4.73 -3.26
CA SER A 344 5.04 4.62 -4.07
C SER A 344 4.89 3.22 -4.66
N LEU A 345 3.66 2.89 -5.06
CA LEU A 345 3.30 1.67 -5.77
C LEU A 345 2.31 2.03 -6.88
N HIS A 346 2.52 1.44 -8.04
CA HIS A 346 1.72 1.48 -9.26
C HIS A 346 2.23 0.32 -10.10
N HIS A 347 1.53 -0.38 -11.01
CA HIS A 347 0.12 -0.34 -11.41
C HIS A 347 -0.57 -1.66 -10.97
N TYR A 348 -1.15 -1.68 -9.77
CA TYR A 348 -1.53 -2.93 -9.09
C TYR A 348 -3.03 -3.25 -9.12
N ARG A 349 -3.82 -2.55 -9.93
CA ARG A 349 -5.28 -2.75 -10.03
C ARG A 349 -5.71 -3.75 -11.12
N GLY A 350 -4.77 -4.37 -11.83
CA GLY A 350 -5.07 -5.31 -12.91
C GLY A 350 -4.96 -4.65 -14.28
N ASP A 351 -5.95 -4.88 -15.15
CA ASP A 351 -6.02 -4.34 -16.53
C ASP A 351 -4.82 -4.69 -17.43
N GLY A 352 -4.33 -5.93 -17.29
CA GLY A 352 -3.20 -6.44 -18.07
C GLY A 352 -1.82 -6.25 -17.40
N TRP A 353 -1.80 -5.74 -16.16
CA TRP A 353 -0.64 -5.70 -15.25
C TRP A 353 -0.76 -6.79 -14.17
N HIS A 354 -0.42 -6.49 -12.92
CA HIS A 354 -0.67 -7.36 -11.76
C HIS A 354 -1.80 -6.84 -10.88
N THR A 355 -2.32 -7.71 -10.01
CA THR A 355 -3.27 -7.34 -8.97
C THR A 355 -2.60 -7.44 -7.60
N ALA A 356 -2.73 -6.39 -6.78
CA ALA A 356 -2.38 -6.42 -5.35
C ALA A 356 -3.35 -5.56 -4.54
N ARG A 357 -3.22 -5.56 -3.21
CA ARG A 357 -4.13 -4.83 -2.30
C ARG A 357 -3.37 -3.94 -1.30
N PRO A 358 -2.70 -2.86 -1.75
CA PRO A 358 -1.89 -2.02 -0.89
C PRO A 358 -2.61 -1.41 0.31
N ALA A 359 -3.81 -0.87 0.15
CA ALA A 359 -4.59 -0.39 1.29
C ALA A 359 -4.86 -1.51 2.33
N GLN A 360 -5.09 -2.76 1.91
CA GLN A 360 -5.39 -3.84 2.84
C GLN A 360 -4.15 -4.28 3.62
N PHE A 361 -3.02 -4.45 2.96
CA PHE A 361 -1.79 -4.81 3.69
C PHE A 361 -1.24 -3.64 4.53
N SER A 362 -1.53 -2.39 4.17
CA SER A 362 -1.00 -1.21 4.85
C SER A 362 -1.76 -0.82 6.11
N LYS A 363 -3.00 -1.26 6.30
CA LYS A 363 -3.80 -0.98 7.51
C LYS A 363 -3.11 -1.39 8.83
N ILE A 364 -2.19 -2.35 8.80
CA ILE A 364 -1.35 -2.71 9.95
C ILE A 364 -0.53 -1.51 10.49
N ALA A 365 -0.20 -0.55 9.62
CA ALA A 365 0.54 0.65 10.00
C ALA A 365 -0.19 1.53 11.01
N HIS A 366 -1.53 1.45 11.09
CA HIS A 366 -2.31 2.20 12.08
C HIS A 366 -1.97 1.81 13.53
N VAL A 367 -1.38 0.64 13.75
CA VAL A 367 -1.08 0.15 15.11
C VAL A 367 0.41 -0.05 15.35
N CYS A 368 1.15 -0.62 14.38
CA CYS A 368 2.56 -0.95 14.58
C CYS A 368 3.54 0.02 13.87
N GLY A 369 3.04 0.89 12.99
CA GLY A 369 3.83 1.87 12.25
C GLY A 369 4.05 1.50 10.78
N GLU A 370 4.31 2.52 9.94
CA GLU A 370 4.50 2.38 8.49
C GLU A 370 5.63 1.42 8.08
N ASP A 371 6.61 1.17 8.95
CA ASP A 371 7.69 0.22 8.67
C ASP A 371 7.22 -1.25 8.61
N CYS A 372 6.13 -1.58 9.31
CA CYS A 372 5.60 -2.94 9.36
C CYS A 372 5.02 -3.44 8.05
N ILE A 373 4.55 -2.54 7.18
CA ILE A 373 3.66 -2.83 6.04
C ILE A 373 4.13 -4.03 5.23
N LEU A 374 5.41 -4.03 4.82
CA LEU A 374 6.07 -5.13 4.12
C LEU A 374 7.27 -5.69 4.90
N GLN A 375 7.35 -5.45 6.22
CA GLN A 375 8.37 -6.12 7.04
C GLN A 375 8.09 -7.62 7.06
N ARG A 376 9.16 -8.43 6.96
CA ARG A 376 9.04 -9.88 6.92
C ARG A 376 9.46 -10.49 8.25
N PHE A 377 8.70 -11.47 8.72
CA PHE A 377 9.00 -12.26 9.90
C PHE A 377 9.13 -13.73 9.52
N GLN A 378 10.33 -14.27 9.63
CA GLN A 378 10.61 -15.68 9.42
C GLN A 378 10.51 -16.43 10.75
N THR A 379 9.74 -17.50 10.79
CA THR A 379 9.50 -18.30 11.99
C THR A 379 10.26 -19.62 11.97
N ALA A 380 10.34 -20.29 13.12
CA ALA A 380 11.13 -21.51 13.29
C ALA A 380 10.61 -22.72 12.49
N ASP A 381 9.33 -22.71 12.11
CA ASP A 381 8.65 -23.73 11.30
C ASP A 381 8.52 -23.33 9.83
N ASN A 382 9.43 -22.48 9.34
CA ASN A 382 9.57 -22.13 7.92
C ASN A 382 8.39 -21.36 7.32
N PHE A 383 7.75 -20.49 8.11
CA PHE A 383 6.88 -19.45 7.55
C PHE A 383 7.66 -18.14 7.37
N ILE A 384 7.30 -17.39 6.34
CA ILE A 384 7.61 -15.97 6.18
C ILE A 384 6.28 -15.21 6.15
N ILE A 385 6.09 -14.32 7.11
CA ILE A 385 4.88 -13.51 7.29
C ILE A 385 5.18 -12.08 6.85
N SER A 386 4.30 -11.48 6.06
CA SER A 386 4.33 -10.07 5.66
C SER A 386 2.91 -9.52 5.53
N GLY A 387 2.76 -8.20 5.36
CA GLY A 387 1.43 -7.63 5.09
C GLY A 387 0.80 -8.17 3.79
N HIS A 388 1.59 -8.46 2.76
CA HIS A 388 1.08 -8.96 1.48
C HIS A 388 0.67 -10.45 1.54
N SER A 389 1.49 -11.29 2.17
CA SER A 389 1.27 -12.73 2.19
C SER A 389 1.86 -13.43 3.41
N ILE A 390 1.36 -14.65 3.63
CA ILE A 390 1.92 -15.64 4.56
C ILE A 390 2.40 -16.80 3.70
N ALA A 391 3.71 -17.03 3.64
CA ALA A 391 4.32 -18.07 2.83
C ALA A 391 4.91 -19.18 3.70
N TYR A 392 4.52 -20.43 3.46
CA TYR A 392 5.06 -21.64 4.09
C TYR A 392 5.98 -22.39 3.14
N TYR A 393 7.12 -22.84 3.66
CA TYR A 393 8.11 -23.60 2.90
C TYR A 393 8.27 -25.02 3.47
N PRO A 394 7.46 -26.00 3.02
CA PRO A 394 7.42 -27.35 3.60
C PRO A 394 8.73 -28.14 3.49
N ARG A 395 9.65 -27.72 2.60
CA ARG A 395 10.97 -28.33 2.44
C ARG A 395 12.10 -27.46 3.02
N GLY A 396 11.75 -26.52 3.90
CA GLY A 396 12.65 -25.54 4.48
C GLY A 396 12.96 -24.36 3.55
N ILE A 397 13.42 -23.28 4.17
CA ILE A 397 13.90 -22.08 3.48
C ILE A 397 15.38 -22.33 3.12
N THR A 398 15.62 -22.81 1.91
CA THR A 398 16.96 -23.23 1.42
C THR A 398 17.46 -22.37 0.25
N PHE A 399 16.95 -21.15 0.14
CA PHE A 399 17.27 -20.17 -0.91
C PHE A 399 17.58 -18.82 -0.28
N GLU A 400 18.23 -17.93 -1.04
CA GLU A 400 18.51 -16.58 -0.56
C GLU A 400 17.23 -15.75 -0.51
N THR A 401 16.86 -15.32 0.70
CA THR A 401 15.62 -14.57 0.94
C THR A 401 15.76 -13.08 0.65
N SER A 402 16.99 -12.58 0.49
CA SER A 402 17.25 -11.21 0.04
C SER A 402 17.12 -11.02 -1.48
N GLN A 403 17.08 -12.11 -2.26
CA GLN A 403 16.88 -12.07 -3.70
C GLN A 403 15.40 -12.06 -4.06
N VAL A 404 15.03 -11.22 -5.04
CA VAL A 404 13.71 -11.20 -5.65
C VAL A 404 13.45 -12.53 -6.36
N GLU A 405 12.27 -13.12 -6.11
CA GLU A 405 11.82 -14.30 -6.84
C GLU A 405 11.32 -13.90 -8.22
N GLN A 406 11.76 -14.57 -9.28
CA GLN A 406 11.30 -14.31 -10.65
C GLN A 406 9.89 -14.87 -10.87
N THR A 407 8.88 -14.28 -10.23
CA THR A 407 7.46 -14.66 -10.36
C THR A 407 6.71 -13.82 -11.39
N PHE A 408 7.22 -12.64 -11.70
CA PHE A 408 6.66 -11.69 -12.66
C PHE A 408 7.53 -11.62 -13.92
N GLU A 409 6.94 -11.12 -15.00
CA GLU A 409 7.56 -11.06 -16.33
C GLU A 409 7.44 -9.67 -16.96
N ALA A 410 8.39 -9.32 -17.82
CA ALA A 410 8.36 -8.08 -18.58
C ALA A 410 7.30 -8.16 -19.69
N LEU A 411 6.75 -7.02 -20.11
CA LEU A 411 5.81 -6.99 -21.23
C LEU A 411 6.44 -7.49 -22.53
N TRP A 412 7.71 -7.15 -22.73
CA TRP A 412 8.50 -7.53 -23.89
C TRP A 412 9.89 -7.93 -23.45
N ASP A 413 10.07 -9.23 -23.21
CA ASP A 413 11.36 -9.79 -22.86
C ASP A 413 12.14 -10.14 -24.15
N LYS A 414 13.29 -9.50 -24.34
CA LYS A 414 14.18 -9.80 -25.48
C LYS A 414 15.26 -10.81 -25.12
N ASP A 415 15.81 -10.68 -23.91
CA ASP A 415 17.09 -11.29 -23.53
C ASP A 415 17.11 -11.83 -22.09
N GLY A 416 16.00 -11.80 -21.35
CA GLY A 416 15.84 -12.38 -20.02
C GLY A 416 16.37 -11.54 -18.85
N TRP A 417 16.87 -10.32 -19.09
CA TRP A 417 17.51 -9.47 -18.08
C TRP A 417 16.80 -8.12 -17.85
N ASN A 418 15.61 -7.92 -18.42
CA ASN A 418 14.91 -6.62 -18.43
C ASN A 418 14.80 -5.93 -17.06
N PHE A 419 14.75 -6.69 -15.96
CA PHE A 419 14.65 -6.14 -14.61
C PHE A 419 15.95 -6.19 -13.78
N ASP A 420 17.02 -6.80 -14.30
CA ASP A 420 18.25 -7.04 -13.53
C ASP A 420 18.93 -5.74 -13.08
N PHE A 421 18.74 -4.64 -13.81
CA PHE A 421 19.25 -3.32 -13.43
C PHE A 421 18.67 -2.84 -12.08
N VAL A 422 17.42 -3.20 -11.77
CA VAL A 422 16.73 -2.76 -10.54
C VAL A 422 16.73 -3.85 -9.47
N PHE A 423 16.39 -5.09 -9.83
CA PHE A 423 16.26 -6.17 -8.85
C PHE A 423 17.54 -7.01 -8.67
N GLY A 424 18.54 -6.81 -9.53
CA GLY A 424 19.64 -7.76 -9.70
C GLY A 424 19.17 -9.09 -10.30
N PRO A 425 20.09 -10.05 -10.52
CA PRO A 425 19.72 -11.37 -10.98
C PRO A 425 18.73 -12.03 -10.02
N GLN A 426 17.53 -12.32 -10.52
CA GLN A 426 16.44 -12.87 -9.73
C GLN A 426 16.64 -14.37 -9.49
N ARG A 427 16.17 -14.87 -8.34
CA ARG A 427 16.20 -16.31 -8.06
C ARG A 427 15.08 -17.04 -8.81
N PRO A 428 15.27 -18.32 -9.19
CA PRO A 428 14.22 -19.09 -9.86
C PRO A 428 12.92 -19.14 -9.06
N PRO A 429 11.75 -19.13 -9.73
CA PRO A 429 10.46 -19.24 -9.07
C PRO A 429 10.30 -20.61 -8.43
N LEU A 430 9.57 -20.65 -7.31
CA LEU A 430 9.14 -21.89 -6.66
C LEU A 430 7.76 -22.35 -7.15
N LYS A 431 7.21 -21.67 -8.17
CA LYS A 431 5.93 -22.01 -8.80
C LYS A 431 5.96 -23.47 -9.26
N SER A 432 4.90 -24.21 -8.95
CA SER A 432 4.76 -25.65 -9.30
C SER A 432 5.88 -26.59 -8.76
N SER A 433 6.71 -26.15 -7.81
CA SER A 433 7.82 -26.96 -7.28
C SER A 433 7.45 -27.82 -6.07
N GLY A 434 6.29 -27.59 -5.45
CA GLY A 434 5.92 -28.19 -4.16
C GLY A 434 6.73 -27.66 -2.96
N ARG A 435 7.52 -26.59 -3.14
CA ARG A 435 8.42 -26.05 -2.09
C ARG A 435 7.88 -24.82 -1.38
N LYS A 436 6.78 -24.25 -1.85
CA LYS A 436 6.14 -23.05 -1.30
C LYS A 436 4.63 -23.22 -1.35
N ILE A 437 3.94 -22.75 -0.32
CA ILE A 437 2.50 -22.55 -0.24
C ILE A 437 2.32 -21.12 0.26
N SER A 438 1.42 -20.32 -0.32
CA SER A 438 1.21 -18.94 0.12
C SER A 438 -0.26 -18.59 0.19
N TRP A 439 -0.61 -17.80 1.21
CA TRP A 439 -1.90 -17.15 1.40
C TRP A 439 -1.73 -15.66 1.15
N GLU A 440 -2.58 -15.09 0.31
CA GLU A 440 -2.51 -13.67 -0.06
C GLU A 440 -3.57 -12.86 0.69
N ILE A 441 -3.22 -11.65 1.10
CA ILE A 441 -4.15 -10.72 1.75
C ILE A 441 -5.38 -10.48 0.88
N GLN A 442 -6.56 -10.61 1.49
CA GLN A 442 -7.85 -10.30 0.86
C GLN A 442 -8.51 -9.07 1.48
N GLY A 443 -8.39 -8.91 2.80
CA GLY A 443 -8.95 -7.76 3.50
C GLY A 443 -8.29 -7.53 4.84
N SER A 444 -8.46 -6.32 5.35
CA SER A 444 -7.95 -5.89 6.64
C SER A 444 -8.91 -4.91 7.31
N GLU A 445 -9.00 -4.99 8.63
CA GLU A 445 -9.92 -4.20 9.45
C GLU A 445 -9.19 -3.63 10.67
N VAL A 446 -9.23 -2.30 10.81
CA VAL A 446 -8.76 -1.61 12.01
C VAL A 446 -9.94 -1.56 12.99
N ARG A 447 -9.80 -2.19 14.15
CA ARG A 447 -10.85 -2.31 15.16
C ARG A 447 -10.80 -1.16 16.15
N SER A 448 -11.93 -0.91 16.82
CA SER A 448 -12.06 0.15 17.83
C SER A 448 -11.23 -0.08 19.10
N ASP A 449 -10.83 -1.33 19.36
CA ASP A 449 -9.93 -1.69 20.47
C ASP A 449 -8.45 -1.46 20.14
N GLY A 450 -8.14 -0.96 18.95
CA GLY A 450 -6.77 -0.74 18.49
C GLY A 450 -6.06 -2.00 17.99
N SER A 451 -6.79 -3.09 17.75
CA SER A 451 -6.27 -4.26 17.02
C SER A 451 -6.46 -4.10 15.51
N VAL A 452 -5.63 -4.80 14.72
CA VAL A 452 -5.81 -4.91 13.27
C VAL A 452 -5.96 -6.37 12.89
N TRP A 453 -7.05 -6.68 12.19
CA TRP A 453 -7.35 -8.02 11.69
C TRP A 453 -7.01 -8.07 10.21
N GLN A 454 -6.21 -9.06 9.80
CA GLN A 454 -5.86 -9.29 8.39
C GLN A 454 -6.30 -10.69 7.98
N THR A 455 -7.07 -10.78 6.90
CA THR A 455 -7.57 -12.06 6.37
C THR A 455 -6.81 -12.41 5.09
N TYR A 456 -6.15 -13.57 5.10
CA TYR A 456 -5.37 -14.11 4.00
C TYR A 456 -6.04 -15.37 3.46
N LEU A 457 -6.04 -15.54 2.14
CA LEU A 457 -6.70 -16.64 1.46
C LEU A 457 -5.73 -17.40 0.53
N ARG A 458 -5.84 -18.72 0.55
CA ARG A 458 -5.33 -19.63 -0.46
C ARG A 458 -6.51 -20.40 -1.04
N ARG A 459 -6.73 -20.29 -2.35
CA ARG A 459 -7.74 -21.11 -3.04
C ARG A 459 -7.18 -22.48 -3.42
N LYS A 460 -7.98 -23.53 -3.27
CA LYS A 460 -7.62 -24.92 -3.63
C LYS A 460 -7.31 -25.11 -5.10
N ASP A 461 -7.98 -24.33 -5.96
CA ASP A 461 -7.86 -24.40 -7.41
C ASP A 461 -6.78 -23.46 -7.95
N HIS A 462 -6.13 -22.67 -7.08
CA HIS A 462 -5.05 -21.79 -7.50
C HIS A 462 -3.75 -22.57 -7.73
N LEU A 463 -3.47 -22.89 -9.00
CA LEU A 463 -2.34 -23.71 -9.46
C LEU A 463 -0.96 -23.10 -9.21
N ARG A 464 -0.90 -21.89 -8.64
CA ARG A 464 0.33 -21.13 -8.36
C ARG A 464 1.35 -21.93 -7.55
N TRP A 465 0.88 -22.74 -6.61
CA TRP A 465 1.72 -23.51 -5.69
C TRP A 465 1.34 -24.99 -5.72
N ASN A 466 1.56 -25.65 -6.86
CA ASN A 466 1.40 -27.10 -6.98
C ASN A 466 2.70 -27.84 -6.68
N SER A 467 2.59 -29.15 -6.40
CA SER A 467 3.70 -30.09 -6.48
C SER A 467 4.06 -30.39 -7.94
N VAL A 468 5.26 -30.92 -8.16
CA VAL A 468 5.67 -31.54 -9.44
C VAL A 468 4.57 -32.50 -9.90
N GLY A 469 4.13 -32.35 -11.16
CA GLY A 469 3.04 -33.14 -11.76
C GLY A 469 1.62 -32.66 -11.39
N ASP A 470 1.45 -31.36 -11.12
CA ASP A 470 0.16 -30.68 -10.88
C ASP A 470 -0.70 -31.24 -9.73
N ARG A 471 -0.04 -31.87 -8.75
CA ARG A 471 -0.72 -32.30 -7.52
C ARG A 471 -0.96 -31.08 -6.61
N ARG A 472 -2.20 -30.93 -6.16
CA ARG A 472 -2.63 -29.84 -5.25
C ARG A 472 -1.91 -29.94 -3.91
N LEU A 473 -1.57 -28.78 -3.32
CA LEU A 473 -1.02 -28.68 -1.96
C LEU A 473 -2.13 -28.36 -0.93
N GLY A 474 -3.18 -29.17 -0.95
CA GLY A 474 -4.37 -29.03 -0.10
C GLY A 474 -5.66 -29.13 -0.91
N ASP A 475 -6.63 -29.87 -0.39
CA ASP A 475 -7.89 -30.19 -1.10
C ASP A 475 -8.97 -29.12 -0.91
N LEU A 476 -8.83 -28.28 0.12
CA LEU A 476 -9.77 -27.22 0.48
C LEU A 476 -9.16 -25.84 0.30
N ASP A 477 -10.03 -24.85 0.16
CA ASP A 477 -9.65 -23.45 0.36
C ASP A 477 -9.14 -23.30 1.80
N SER A 478 -8.25 -22.35 2.02
CA SER A 478 -7.67 -22.14 3.34
C SER A 478 -7.56 -20.66 3.67
N VAL A 479 -8.01 -20.29 4.86
CA VAL A 479 -8.06 -18.93 5.38
C VAL A 479 -7.16 -18.84 6.60
N ILE A 480 -6.35 -17.78 6.65
CA ILE A 480 -5.59 -17.40 7.84
C ILE A 480 -6.02 -16.00 8.26
N GLU A 481 -6.40 -15.83 9.51
CA GLU A 481 -6.58 -14.50 10.12
C GLU A 481 -5.43 -14.16 11.07
N LEU A 482 -4.76 -13.03 10.85
CA LEU A 482 -3.80 -12.47 11.80
C LEU A 482 -4.45 -11.34 12.58
N ILE A 483 -4.32 -11.39 13.91
CA ILE A 483 -4.81 -10.35 14.82
C ILE A 483 -3.60 -9.65 15.44
N TRP A 484 -3.31 -8.44 14.98
CA TRP A 484 -2.21 -7.62 15.47
C TRP A 484 -2.63 -6.82 16.69
N VAL A 485 -1.92 -7.00 17.79
CA VAL A 485 -2.17 -6.29 19.07
C VAL A 485 -0.86 -5.74 19.64
N PRO A 486 -0.88 -4.58 20.29
CA PRO A 486 0.26 -4.12 21.08
C PRO A 486 0.63 -5.14 22.16
N TRP A 487 1.92 -5.27 22.46
CA TRP A 487 2.36 -6.05 23.61
C TRP A 487 1.99 -5.32 24.91
N ASP A 488 1.04 -5.89 25.67
CA ASP A 488 0.72 -5.43 27.02
C ASP A 488 1.92 -5.67 27.95
N THR A 489 2.57 -4.57 28.36
CA THR A 489 3.67 -4.61 29.35
C THR A 489 3.17 -4.62 30.80
N THR A 490 1.86 -4.66 31.03
CA THR A 490 1.27 -4.77 32.37
C THR A 490 1.11 -6.23 32.79
N THR A 491 2.21 -6.87 33.17
CA THR A 491 2.21 -7.99 34.13
C THR A 491 3.26 -7.78 35.20
#